data_AF-A0A357T587-F1
#
_entry.id   AF-A0A357T587-F1
#
_cell.length_a   1.000
_cell.length_b   1.000
_cell.length_c   1.000
_cell.angle_alpha   90.00
_cell.angle_beta   90.00
_cell.angle_gamma   90.00
#
_symmetry.space_group_name_H-M   'P 1'
#
loop_
_entity.id
_entity.type
_entity.pdbx_description
1 polymer ?
#
loop_
_entity_poly.entity_id
_entity_poly.type
_entity_poly.pdbx_seq_one_letter_code
_entity_poly.pdbx_strand_id
1 'polypeptide(L)'
;IWKNMGFNIIFFLAGLQSISESIYESAKIDGSSPTNTLMKITVPLLSPTTFYLITMNIIFSIFESFGTVDIMTQGGPANATNFLVYSLYRDSFINFRPGLAAAQSVILLFLVIITTIVHFRSGGKYVHYQ
;
A
#
# COMPACT_ATOMS: atom_id res chain seq x y z
N ILE A 1 -8.92 3.52 -4.60
CA ILE A 1 -8.80 2.24 -5.35
C ILE A 1 -8.58 2.50 -6.84
N TRP A 2 -9.57 3.01 -7.59
CA TRP A 2 -9.46 3.26 -9.03
C TRP A 2 -8.21 4.06 -9.44
N LYS A 3 -7.91 5.15 -8.73
CA LYS A 3 -6.73 6.01 -8.98
C LYS A 3 -5.39 5.26 -8.97
N ASN A 4 -5.22 4.31 -8.05
CA ASN A 4 -3.95 3.57 -7.88
C ASN A 4 -3.88 2.29 -8.72
N MET A 5 -4.97 1.94 -9.41
CA MET A 5 -5.05 0.68 -10.16
C MET A 5 -4.08 0.66 -11.34
N GLY A 6 -3.94 1.77 -12.08
CA GLY A 6 -3.00 1.88 -13.19
C GLY A 6 -1.55 1.70 -12.76
N PHE A 7 -1.16 2.35 -11.65
CA PHE A 7 0.17 2.21 -11.07
C PHE A 7 0.48 0.76 -10.69
N ASN A 8 -0.44 0.10 -9.98
CA ASN A 8 -0.26 -1.29 -9.56
C ASN A 8 -0.13 -2.24 -10.77
N ILE A 9 -0.96 -2.07 -11.80
CA ILE A 9 -0.91 -2.91 -13.02
C ILE A 9 0.45 -2.77 -13.73
N ILE A 10 0.96 -1.56 -13.89
CA ILE A 10 2.24 -1.31 -14.56
C ILE A 10 3.38 -2.02 -13.82
N PHE A 11 3.42 -1.91 -12.49
CA PHE A 11 4.44 -2.59 -11.68
C PHE A 11 4.32 -4.11 -11.72
N PHE A 12 3.11 -4.66 -11.69
CA PHE A 12 2.91 -6.09 -11.85
C PHE A 12 3.34 -6.59 -13.24
N LEU A 13 3.06 -5.83 -14.29
CA LEU A 13 3.52 -6.15 -15.65
C LEU A 13 5.04 -6.12 -15.75
N ALA A 14 5.70 -5.11 -15.19
CA ALA A 14 7.16 -5.03 -15.14
C ALA A 14 7.75 -6.22 -14.34
N GLY A 15 7.14 -6.57 -13.21
CA GLY A 15 7.53 -7.74 -12.41
C GLY A 15 7.36 -9.05 -13.19
N LEU A 16 6.25 -9.21 -13.91
CA LEU A 16 6.02 -10.39 -14.75
C LEU A 16 7.04 -10.50 -15.88
N GLN A 17 7.39 -9.39 -16.53
CA GLN A 17 8.39 -9.34 -17.59
C GLN A 17 9.81 -9.65 -17.10
N SER A 18 10.09 -9.44 -15.81
CA SER A 18 11.40 -9.79 -15.22
C SER A 18 11.59 -11.29 -15.02
N ILE A 19 10.51 -12.08 -15.02
CA ILE A 19 10.58 -13.54 -14.86
C ILE A 19 11.04 -14.16 -16.19
N SER A 20 12.17 -14.88 -16.16
CA SER A 20 12.72 -15.55 -17.34
C SER A 20 11.75 -16.58 -17.93
N GLU A 21 11.61 -16.56 -19.26
CA GLU A 21 10.79 -17.51 -20.01
C GLU A 21 11.23 -18.97 -19.80
N SER A 22 12.52 -19.19 -19.55
CA SER A 22 13.11 -20.51 -19.25
C SER A 22 12.50 -21.21 -18.04
N ILE A 23 12.04 -20.45 -17.03
CA ILE A 23 11.36 -20.98 -15.84
C ILE A 23 10.01 -21.61 -16.26
N TYR A 24 9.29 -20.96 -17.18
CA TYR A 24 8.01 -21.44 -17.66
C TYR A 24 8.15 -22.64 -18.60
N GLU A 25 9.19 -22.65 -19.45
CA GLU A 25 9.51 -23.81 -20.28
C GLU A 25 9.85 -25.03 -19.43
N SER A 26 10.66 -24.85 -18.39
CA SER A 26 11.01 -25.92 -17.44
C SER A 26 9.76 -26.46 -16.74
N ALA A 27 8.87 -25.57 -16.25
CA ALA A 27 7.62 -25.98 -15.63
C ALA A 27 6.69 -26.76 -16.58
N LYS A 28 6.74 -26.45 -17.88
CA LYS A 28 5.98 -27.17 -18.92
C LYS A 28 6.57 -28.56 -19.20
N ILE A 29 7.90 -28.68 -19.21
CA ILE A 29 8.60 -29.97 -19.31
C ILE A 29 8.25 -30.86 -18.12
N ASP A 30 8.17 -30.29 -16.91
CA ASP A 30 7.76 -30.99 -15.68
C ASP A 30 6.25 -31.31 -15.60
N GLY A 31 5.46 -30.95 -16.63
CA GLY A 31 4.03 -31.25 -16.69
C GLY A 31 3.18 -30.44 -15.71
N SER A 32 3.66 -29.28 -15.24
CA SER A 32 2.90 -28.43 -14.32
C SER A 32 1.64 -27.87 -14.97
N SER A 33 0.49 -27.97 -14.29
CA SER A 33 -0.75 -27.36 -14.74
C SER A 33 -0.68 -25.82 -14.67
N PRO A 34 -1.42 -25.08 -15.52
CA PRO A 34 -1.38 -23.60 -15.52
C PRO A 34 -1.70 -22.96 -14.17
N THR A 35 -2.61 -23.56 -13.39
CA THR A 35 -2.96 -23.10 -12.04
C THR A 35 -1.84 -23.35 -11.04
N ASN A 36 -1.16 -24.48 -11.15
CA ASN A 36 0.00 -24.81 -10.30
C ASN A 36 1.19 -23.90 -10.63
N THR A 37 1.44 -23.63 -11.92
CA THR A 37 2.45 -22.67 -12.37
C THR A 37 2.16 -21.25 -11.86
N LEU A 38 0.91 -20.78 -11.94
CA LEU A 38 0.54 -19.46 -11.40
C LEU A 38 0.80 -19.38 -9.89
N MET A 39 0.26 -20.32 -9.11
CA MET A 39 0.28 -20.22 -7.65
C MET A 39 1.64 -20.56 -7.02
N LYS A 40 2.41 -21.48 -7.61
CA LYS A 40 3.70 -21.95 -7.05
C LYS A 40 4.94 -21.35 -7.69
N ILE A 41 4.82 -20.75 -8.88
CA ILE A 41 5.97 -20.18 -9.59
C ILE A 41 5.75 -18.67 -9.74
N THR A 42 4.74 -18.23 -10.47
CA THR A 42 4.55 -16.81 -10.78
C THR A 42 4.27 -15.97 -9.53
N VAL A 43 3.34 -16.37 -8.67
CA VAL A 43 2.96 -15.61 -7.46
C VAL A 43 4.15 -15.47 -6.48
N PRO A 44 4.90 -16.54 -6.14
CA PRO A 44 6.08 -16.41 -5.30
C PRO A 44 7.20 -15.55 -5.92
N LEU A 45 7.43 -15.66 -7.23
CA LEU A 45 8.43 -14.84 -7.93
C LEU A 45 8.04 -13.35 -8.00
N LEU A 46 6.75 -13.05 -7.99
CA LEU A 46 6.23 -11.67 -7.86
C LEU A 46 6.17 -11.17 -6.41
N SER A 47 6.58 -11.97 -5.42
CA SER A 47 6.54 -11.55 -4.00
C SER A 47 7.30 -10.25 -3.72
N PRO A 48 8.48 -9.95 -4.33
CA PRO A 48 9.17 -8.68 -4.07
C PRO A 48 8.40 -7.48 -4.63
N THR A 49 7.84 -7.59 -5.85
CA THR A 49 7.01 -6.57 -6.48
C THR A 49 5.73 -6.32 -5.68
N THR A 50 5.09 -7.40 -5.23
CA THR A 50 3.86 -7.35 -4.42
C THR A 50 4.13 -6.65 -3.09
N PHE A 51 5.23 -7.01 -2.42
CA PHE A 51 5.63 -6.39 -1.16
C PHE A 51 5.90 -4.89 -1.32
N TYR A 52 6.63 -4.50 -2.37
CA TYR A 52 6.86 -3.10 -2.69
C TYR A 52 5.54 -2.34 -2.91
N LEU A 53 4.64 -2.90 -3.71
CA LEU A 53 3.36 -2.28 -3.99
C LEU A 53 2.49 -2.13 -2.74
N ILE A 54 2.41 -3.15 -1.88
CA ILE A 54 1.67 -3.05 -0.62
C ILE A 54 2.25 -1.95 0.26
N THR A 55 3.59 -1.89 0.39
CA THR A 55 4.28 -0.85 1.16
C THR A 55 3.87 0.54 0.66
N MET A 56 3.99 0.77 -0.65
CA MET A 56 3.69 2.06 -1.26
C MET A 56 2.20 2.41 -1.15
N ASN A 57 1.30 1.44 -1.34
CA ASN A 57 -0.13 1.69 -1.20
C ASN A 57 -0.53 2.06 0.24
N ILE A 58 0.10 1.46 1.27
CA ILE A 58 -0.14 1.84 2.66
C ILE A 58 0.32 3.27 2.91
N ILE A 59 1.52 3.63 2.46
CA ILE A 59 2.06 4.99 2.60
C ILE A 59 1.12 5.99 1.90
N PHE A 60 0.79 5.75 0.63
CA PHE A 60 -0.11 6.65 -0.11
C PHE A 60 -1.49 6.74 0.52
N SER A 61 -2.05 5.64 1.05
CA SER A 61 -3.37 5.66 1.67
C SER A 61 -3.44 6.56 2.90
N ILE A 62 -2.35 6.71 3.65
CA ILE A 62 -2.31 7.56 4.85
C ILE A 62 -2.30 9.05 4.47
N PHE A 63 -1.58 9.42 3.40
CA PHE A 63 -1.38 10.83 3.03
C PHE A 63 -2.39 11.33 1.98
N GLU A 64 -2.69 10.53 0.96
CA GLU A 64 -3.58 10.95 -0.14
C GLU A 64 -5.05 11.07 0.29
N SER A 65 -5.45 10.39 1.37
CA SER A 65 -6.82 10.46 1.89
C SER A 65 -7.23 11.90 2.24
N PHE A 66 -6.27 12.75 2.62
CA PHE A 66 -6.50 14.15 2.92
C PHE A 66 -7.15 14.89 1.73
N GLY A 67 -6.50 14.87 0.57
CA GLY A 67 -6.95 15.64 -0.60
C GLY A 67 -8.31 15.15 -1.11
N THR A 68 -8.55 13.83 -1.09
CA THR A 68 -9.86 13.28 -1.46
C THR A 68 -10.97 13.73 -0.51
N VAL A 69 -10.72 13.70 0.80
CA VAL A 69 -11.72 14.12 1.78
C VAL A 69 -12.00 15.62 1.70
N ASP A 70 -10.95 16.45 1.60
CA ASP A 70 -11.08 17.90 1.54
C ASP A 70 -11.87 18.35 0.31
N ILE A 71 -11.56 17.80 -0.86
CA ILE A 71 -12.23 18.17 -2.11
C ILE A 71 -13.67 17.64 -2.18
N MET A 72 -13.89 16.37 -1.78
CA MET A 72 -15.16 15.70 -2.05
C MET A 72 -16.19 15.84 -0.94
N THR A 73 -15.75 15.90 0.32
CA THR A 73 -16.66 15.74 1.47
C THR A 73 -16.49 16.79 2.55
N GLN A 74 -15.32 17.44 2.63
CA GLN A 74 -14.93 18.35 3.72
C GLN A 74 -15.16 17.73 5.12
N GLY A 75 -15.00 16.40 5.22
CA GLY A 75 -15.27 15.63 6.44
C GLY A 75 -16.72 15.21 6.65
N GLY A 76 -17.67 15.55 5.76
CA GLY A 76 -19.09 15.26 5.91
C GLY A 76 -19.54 13.84 5.49
N PRO A 77 -20.78 13.43 5.83
CA PRO A 77 -21.70 14.11 6.76
C PRO A 77 -21.31 13.88 8.23
N ALA A 78 -21.52 14.88 9.10
CA ALA A 78 -21.27 14.78 10.54
C ALA A 78 -19.88 14.24 10.96
N ASN A 79 -18.80 14.66 10.28
CA ASN A 79 -17.43 14.15 10.50
C ASN A 79 -17.20 12.68 10.14
N ALA A 80 -18.13 12.00 9.45
CA ALA A 80 -18.04 10.57 9.16
C ALA A 80 -16.85 10.19 8.25
N THR A 81 -16.36 11.11 7.43
CA THR A 81 -15.20 10.88 6.55
C THR A 81 -13.92 11.55 7.07
N ASN A 82 -13.95 12.08 8.30
CA ASN A 82 -12.82 12.80 8.87
C ASN A 82 -11.72 11.83 9.33
N PHE A 83 -10.63 11.75 8.58
CA PHE A 83 -9.42 11.04 8.99
C PHE A 83 -8.55 11.91 9.90
N LEU A 84 -7.70 11.29 10.72
CA LEU A 84 -6.77 11.96 11.64
C LEU A 84 -5.94 13.07 10.96
N VAL A 85 -5.49 12.84 9.73
CA VAL A 85 -4.73 13.82 8.92
C VAL A 85 -5.58 15.06 8.60
N TYR A 86 -6.88 14.86 8.29
CA TYR A 86 -7.80 15.96 8.00
C TYR A 86 -8.13 16.77 9.26
N SER A 87 -8.33 16.10 10.40
CA SER A 87 -8.55 16.78 11.69
C SER A 87 -7.34 17.65 12.08
N LEU A 88 -6.12 17.15 11.89
CA LEU A 88 -4.89 17.90 12.20
C LEU A 88 -4.80 19.20 11.40
N TYR A 89 -5.13 19.13 10.10
CA TYR A 89 -5.19 20.31 9.24
C TYR A 89 -6.25 21.31 9.73
N ARG A 90 -7.47 20.84 9.99
CA ARG A 90 -8.55 21.70 10.50
C ARG A 90 -8.17 22.35 11.83
N ASP A 91 -7.62 21.58 12.76
CA ASP A 91 -7.27 22.08 14.08
C ASP A 91 -6.09 23.05 14.06
N SER A 92 -5.11 22.85 13.17
CA SER A 92 -3.98 23.76 13.00
C SER A 92 -4.36 25.06 12.30
N PHE A 93 -5.04 24.98 11.15
CA PHE A 93 -5.15 26.09 10.21
C PHE A 93 -6.53 26.73 10.16
N ILE A 94 -7.59 26.01 10.56
CA ILE A 94 -8.98 26.54 10.54
C ILE A 94 -9.40 26.96 11.94
N ASN A 95 -9.24 26.06 12.93
CA ASN A 95 -9.67 26.29 14.30
C ASN A 95 -8.63 27.04 15.14
N PHE A 96 -7.42 27.28 14.60
CA PHE A 96 -6.30 27.94 15.27
C PHE A 96 -5.94 27.35 16.64
N ARG A 97 -5.95 26.02 16.75
CA ARG A 97 -5.59 25.24 17.95
C ARG A 97 -4.31 24.42 17.72
N PRO A 98 -3.14 25.07 17.55
CA PRO A 98 -1.90 24.38 17.20
C PRO A 98 -1.43 23.40 18.27
N GLY A 99 -1.69 23.67 19.56
CA GLY A 99 -1.33 22.75 20.64
C GLY A 99 -2.08 21.42 20.58
N LEU A 100 -3.37 21.46 20.22
CA LEU A 100 -4.20 20.27 20.03
C LEU A 100 -3.75 19.50 18.79
N ALA A 101 -3.51 20.21 17.69
CA ALA A 101 -3.01 19.59 16.46
C ALA A 101 -1.61 18.97 16.63
N ALA A 102 -0.74 19.56 17.46
CA ALA A 102 0.55 18.97 17.81
C ALA A 102 0.40 17.67 18.60
N ALA A 103 -0.56 17.58 19.53
CA ALA A 103 -0.84 16.31 20.22
C ALA A 103 -1.37 15.24 19.24
N GLN A 104 -2.26 15.62 18.32
CA GLN A 104 -2.75 14.73 17.26
C GLN A 104 -1.63 14.24 16.33
N SER A 105 -0.67 15.11 15.97
CA SER A 105 0.45 14.74 15.09
C SER A 105 1.36 13.70 15.73
N VAL A 106 1.62 13.82 17.04
CA VAL A 106 2.39 12.83 17.79
C VAL A 106 1.67 11.48 17.83
N ILE A 107 0.35 11.47 18.07
CA ILE A 107 -0.44 10.24 18.05
C ILE A 107 -0.40 9.59 16.66
N LEU A 108 -0.58 10.38 15.60
CA LEU A 108 -0.50 9.92 14.23
C LEU A 108 0.89 9.32 13.92
N LEU A 109 1.97 9.97 14.37
CA LEU A 109 3.33 9.46 14.21
C LEU A 109 3.48 8.06 14.83
N PHE A 110 3.01 7.86 16.05
CA PHE A 110 3.06 6.55 16.70
C PHE A 110 2.24 5.50 15.93
N LEU A 111 1.04 5.84 15.47
CA LEU A 111 0.21 4.94 14.66
C LEU A 111 0.90 4.53 13.35
N VAL A 112 1.56 5.48 12.68
CA VAL A 112 2.32 5.21 11.45
C VAL A 112 3.49 4.29 11.76
N ILE A 113 4.29 4.58 12.79
CA ILE A 113 5.41 3.73 13.21
C ILE A 113 4.95 2.30 13.50
N ILE A 114 3.88 2.13 14.27
CA ILE A 114 3.33 0.80 14.59
C ILE A 114 2.92 0.08 13.31
N THR A 115 2.19 0.76 12.42
CA THR A 115 1.74 0.19 11.14
C THR A 115 2.93 -0.21 10.27
N THR A 116 3.96 0.63 10.19
CA THR A 116 5.20 0.33 9.46
C THR A 116 5.93 -0.86 10.05
N ILE A 117 6.08 -0.94 11.37
CA ILE A 117 6.74 -2.09 12.03
C ILE A 117 5.97 -3.38 11.76
N VAL A 118 4.63 -3.36 11.89
CA VAL A 118 3.78 -4.53 11.61
C VAL A 118 3.91 -4.96 10.14
N HIS A 119 3.92 -4.00 9.22
CA HIS A 119 4.10 -4.26 7.79
C HIS A 119 5.46 -4.91 7.49
N PHE A 120 6.56 -4.33 7.96
CA PHE A 120 7.91 -4.87 7.72
C PHE A 120 8.15 -6.22 8.40
N ARG A 121 7.64 -6.41 9.63
CA ARG A 121 7.75 -7.69 10.34
C ARG A 121 6.96 -8.81 9.66
N SER A 122 5.85 -8.48 9.02
CA SER A 122 5.08 -9.44 8.21
C SER A 122 5.77 -9.72 6.87
N GLY A 123 6.38 -8.72 6.25
CA GLY A 123 7.09 -8.82 4.97
C GLY A 123 8.33 -9.71 4.98
N GLY A 124 9.13 -9.67 6.04
CA GLY A 124 10.39 -10.40 6.14
C GLY A 124 10.29 -11.94 6.05
N LYS A 125 9.07 -12.50 6.11
CA LYS A 125 8.83 -13.95 5.97
C LYS A 125 8.48 -14.40 4.55
N TYR A 126 8.21 -13.49 3.61
CA TYR A 126 7.61 -13.83 2.31
C TYR A 126 8.39 -13.33 1.10
N VAL A 127 9.44 -12.52 1.27
CA VAL A 127 10.24 -12.00 0.15
C VAL A 127 11.41 -12.93 -0.12
N HIS A 128 11.28 -13.74 -1.16
CA HIS A 128 12.40 -14.52 -1.69
C HIS A 128 13.11 -13.65 -2.73
N TYR A 129 14.24 -13.07 -2.34
CA TYR A 129 15.14 -12.43 -3.27
C TYR A 129 15.79 -13.53 -4.13
N GLN A 130 15.83 -13.32 -5.45
CA GLN A 130 16.67 -14.10 -6.35
C GLN A 130 18.14 -13.69 -6.19
#